data_AF-A0A3M1FK53-F1
#
_entry.id   AF-A0A3M1FK53-F1
#
_cell.length_a   1.000
_cell.length_b   1.000
_cell.length_c   1.000
_cell.angle_alpha   90.00
_cell.angle_beta   90.00
_cell.angle_gamma   90.00
#
_symmetry.space_group_name_H-M   'P 1'
#
loop_
_entity.id
_entity.type
_entity.pdbx_description
1 polymer ?
#
loop_
_entity_poly.entity_id
_entity_poly.type
_entity_poly.pdbx_seq_one_letter_code
_entity_poly.pdbx_strand_id
1 'polypeptide(L)'
;MTGGDVVKPGAIDVGPGTIRYLWNYATGGLGATVSRLIDLAKKDEIGPNDIPIVRRFQSRVDPRQIVFDYRKNIKDPLRYYDLYRHATPDQRRRIMAEHKDMIRLGMRAHATEKIMRRLYKQEKAARIRGDRAAVRRIEEAVKARAASYNRAYYEQTR
;
A
#
# COMPACT_ATOMS: atom_id res chain seq x y z
N MET A 1 -32.29 3.77 26.12
CA MET A 1 -32.84 3.67 24.75
C MET A 1 -33.31 5.07 24.42
N THR A 2 -32.95 5.80 23.37
CA THR A 2 -32.32 5.64 22.05
C THR A 2 -31.30 6.81 21.91
N GLY A 3 -30.21 6.79 21.18
CA GLY A 3 -30.03 6.40 19.79
C GLY A 3 -29.54 7.62 19.02
N GLY A 4 -28.38 7.49 18.36
CA GLY A 4 -27.91 8.44 17.35
C GLY A 4 -27.09 9.61 17.88
N ASP A 5 -25.76 9.51 17.75
CA ASP A 5 -25.17 10.30 16.67
C ASP A 5 -23.94 9.62 16.09
N VAL A 6 -24.09 9.27 14.83
CA VAL A 6 -23.03 8.75 13.98
C VAL A 6 -22.15 9.93 13.64
N VAL A 7 -21.12 10.16 14.46
CA VAL A 7 -20.02 11.03 14.04
C VAL A 7 -19.31 10.30 12.90
N LYS A 8 -19.79 10.52 11.67
CA LYS A 8 -19.02 10.41 10.44
C LYS A 8 -18.30 11.75 10.30
N PRO A 9 -17.03 11.89 10.69
CA PRO A 9 -16.26 13.01 10.22
C PRO A 9 -15.89 12.70 8.76
N GLY A 10 -16.69 13.28 7.86
CA GLY A 10 -16.31 13.47 6.48
C GLY A 10 -15.01 14.27 6.39
N ALA A 11 -14.24 13.97 5.34
CA ALA A 11 -13.05 14.70 4.91
C ALA A 11 -11.90 14.79 5.93
N ILE A 12 -11.19 13.68 6.15
CA ILE A 12 -9.79 13.76 6.59
C ILE A 12 -8.91 13.73 5.35
N ASP A 13 -8.03 14.74 5.29
CA ASP A 13 -7.10 15.09 4.23
C ASP A 13 -6.25 13.89 3.77
N VAL A 14 -6.75 13.16 2.77
CA VAL A 14 -5.97 12.16 2.05
C VAL A 14 -4.97 12.93 1.21
N GLY A 15 -3.83 13.28 1.83
CA GLY A 15 -2.90 14.26 1.28
C GLY A 15 -2.61 14.03 -0.21
N PRO A 16 -2.46 15.11 -1.01
CA PRO A 16 -2.51 15.09 -2.47
C PRO A 16 -1.51 14.16 -3.15
N GLY A 17 -0.51 13.64 -2.43
CA GLY A 17 0.37 12.57 -2.89
C GLY A 17 -0.37 11.25 -3.13
N THR A 18 -1.22 10.80 -2.20
CA THR A 18 -1.92 9.50 -2.29
C THR A 18 -2.98 9.53 -3.40
N ILE A 19 -3.66 10.67 -3.57
CA ILE A 19 -4.63 10.88 -4.66
C ILE A 19 -3.91 11.06 -6.01
N ARG A 20 -2.80 11.81 -6.10
CA ARG A 20 -2.02 11.94 -7.37
C ARG A 20 -1.53 10.61 -7.91
N TYR A 21 -1.16 9.66 -7.05
CA TYR A 21 -0.76 8.32 -7.51
C TYR A 21 -1.93 7.43 -7.92
N LEU A 22 -3.14 7.69 -7.42
CA LEU A 22 -4.36 7.04 -7.89
C LEU A 22 -4.75 7.58 -9.27
N TRP A 23 -4.72 8.90 -9.44
CA TRP A 23 -4.99 9.57 -10.70
C TRP A 23 -3.94 9.22 -11.75
N ASN A 24 -2.63 9.35 -11.47
CA ASN A 24 -1.59 8.97 -12.43
C ASN A 24 -1.57 7.47 -12.76
N TYR A 25 -2.05 6.57 -11.89
CA TYR A 25 -2.20 5.15 -12.24
C TYR A 25 -3.47 4.88 -13.06
N ALA A 26 -4.57 5.59 -12.77
CA ALA A 26 -5.86 5.44 -13.47
C ALA A 26 -5.89 6.17 -14.84
N THR A 27 -5.22 7.31 -14.97
CA THR A 27 -5.22 8.18 -16.15
C THR A 27 -3.86 8.26 -16.85
N GLY A 28 -2.78 7.78 -16.24
CA GLY A 28 -1.40 8.00 -16.70
C GLY A 28 -0.60 6.72 -16.97
N GLY A 29 -0.88 6.08 -18.10
CA GLY A 29 0.18 5.53 -18.95
C GLY A 29 0.80 4.18 -18.57
N LEU A 30 0.16 3.09 -18.99
CA LEU A 30 0.82 1.87 -19.50
C LEU A 30 0.04 1.25 -20.66
N GLY A 31 -0.66 2.09 -21.46
CA GLY A 31 -1.44 1.67 -22.63
C GLY A 31 -0.63 1.34 -23.88
N ALA A 32 0.71 1.24 -23.82
CA ALA A 32 1.54 1.05 -25.02
C ALA A 32 2.77 0.15 -24.85
N THR A 33 2.88 -0.68 -23.80
CA THR A 33 4.14 -1.44 -23.61
C THR A 33 3.96 -2.80 -22.94
N VAL A 34 2.96 -3.58 -23.38
CA VAL A 34 2.93 -5.03 -23.07
C VAL A 34 3.57 -5.84 -24.21
N SER A 35 3.46 -5.37 -25.45
CA SER A 35 3.86 -6.16 -26.63
C SER A 35 5.37 -6.17 -26.97
N ARG A 36 6.24 -5.53 -26.16
CA ARG A 36 7.71 -5.53 -26.39
C ARG A 36 8.55 -6.11 -25.26
N LEU A 37 7.92 -6.59 -24.18
CA LEU A 37 8.64 -7.18 -23.04
C LEU A 37 8.94 -8.68 -23.22
N ILE A 38 8.33 -9.34 -24.21
CA ILE A 38 8.58 -10.77 -24.47
C ILE A 38 9.89 -10.96 -25.26
N ASP A 39 10.31 -10.02 -26.11
CA ASP A 39 11.54 -10.14 -26.91
C ASP A 39 12.83 -9.72 -26.18
N LEU A 40 12.72 -9.07 -25.02
CA LEU A 40 13.87 -8.63 -24.22
C LEU A 40 14.11 -9.50 -22.97
N ALA A 41 13.56 -10.71 -22.95
CA ALA A 41 13.81 -11.72 -21.91
C ALA A 41 15.05 -12.59 -22.18
N LYS A 42 15.91 -12.19 -23.14
CA LYS A 42 17.07 -12.97 -23.59
C LYS A 42 18.43 -12.50 -23.05
N LYS A 43 18.52 -11.48 -22.21
CA LYS A 43 19.79 -11.12 -21.57
C LYS A 43 19.55 -10.70 -20.11
N ASP A 44 20.35 -11.31 -19.24
CA ASP A 44 20.36 -11.18 -17.78
C ASP A 44 20.02 -9.79 -17.25
N GLU A 45 19.14 -9.76 -16.24
CA GLU A 45 19.25 -8.94 -15.03
C GLU A 45 17.91 -8.96 -14.27
N ILE A 46 17.92 -9.62 -13.09
CA ILE A 46 16.97 -9.50 -11.97
C ILE A 46 15.52 -9.30 -12.41
N GLY A 47 14.86 -10.43 -12.68
CA GLY A 47 13.42 -10.44 -12.92
C GLY A 47 12.64 -10.35 -11.61
N PRO A 48 11.31 -10.10 -11.69
CA PRO A 48 10.38 -10.02 -10.54
C PRO A 48 10.33 -11.27 -9.63
N ASN A 49 11.11 -12.31 -9.95
CA ASN A 49 11.23 -13.59 -9.27
C ASN A 49 12.25 -13.61 -8.12
N ASP A 50 13.08 -12.57 -7.95
CA ASP A 50 14.18 -12.58 -6.97
C ASP A 50 13.78 -12.24 -5.53
N ILE A 51 12.52 -11.88 -5.27
CA ILE A 51 12.01 -11.65 -3.91
C ILE A 51 11.11 -12.83 -3.50
N PRO A 52 11.55 -13.71 -2.56
CA PRO A 52 10.82 -14.93 -2.19
C PRO A 52 9.36 -14.70 -1.75
N ILE A 53 9.09 -13.54 -1.14
CA ILE A 53 7.76 -13.14 -0.68
C ILE A 53 6.85 -12.82 -1.86
N VAL A 54 7.37 -12.07 -2.84
CA VAL A 54 6.65 -11.74 -4.08
C VAL A 54 6.41 -13.02 -4.88
N ARG A 55 7.41 -13.90 -4.99
CA ARG A 55 7.31 -15.19 -5.69
C ARG A 55 6.15 -16.04 -5.19
N ARG A 56 6.01 -16.25 -3.87
CA ARG A 56 4.93 -17.07 -3.30
C ARG A 56 3.53 -16.44 -3.44
N PHE A 57 3.44 -15.11 -3.47
CA PHE A 57 2.17 -14.39 -3.57
C PHE A 57 1.74 -14.18 -5.03
N GLN A 58 2.69 -13.95 -5.94
CA GLN A 58 2.48 -13.79 -7.39
C GLN A 58 2.02 -15.06 -8.08
N SER A 59 2.40 -16.26 -7.60
CA SER A 59 1.93 -17.51 -8.21
C SER A 59 0.40 -17.67 -8.21
N ARG A 60 -0.33 -16.80 -7.51
CA ARG A 60 -1.80 -16.83 -7.42
C ARG A 60 -2.50 -15.48 -7.66
N VAL A 61 -1.78 -14.36 -7.73
CA VAL A 61 -2.38 -13.00 -7.73
C VAL A 61 -1.65 -12.07 -8.69
N ASP A 62 -2.39 -11.38 -9.57
CA ASP A 62 -1.87 -10.37 -10.50
C ASP A 62 -1.05 -9.29 -9.74
N PRO A 63 0.17 -8.94 -10.19
CA PRO A 63 0.97 -7.86 -9.58
C PRO A 63 0.24 -6.52 -9.40
N ARG A 64 -0.70 -6.18 -10.30
CA ARG A 64 -1.56 -4.99 -10.17
C ARG A 64 -2.53 -5.15 -9.01
N GLN A 65 -3.07 -6.34 -8.84
CA GLN A 65 -3.99 -6.68 -7.77
C GLN A 65 -3.31 -6.58 -6.39
N ILE A 66 -2.04 -6.95 -6.25
CA ILE A 66 -1.29 -6.82 -4.98
C ILE A 66 -1.28 -5.37 -4.48
N VAL A 67 -0.92 -4.42 -5.36
CA VAL A 67 -0.85 -2.99 -4.98
C VAL A 67 -2.25 -2.43 -4.77
N PHE A 68 -3.23 -2.86 -5.56
CA PHE A 68 -4.63 -2.50 -5.37
C PHE A 68 -5.17 -2.94 -4.01
N ASP A 69 -4.99 -4.22 -3.65
CA ASP A 69 -5.41 -4.79 -2.38
C ASP A 69 -4.74 -4.07 -1.22
N TYR A 70 -3.46 -3.73 -1.34
CA TYR A 70 -2.76 -2.94 -0.33
C TYR A 70 -3.45 -1.59 -0.10
N ARG A 71 -3.78 -0.86 -1.17
CA ARG A 71 -4.47 0.44 -1.08
C ARG A 71 -5.86 0.32 -0.48
N LYS A 72 -6.54 -0.82 -0.67
CA LYS A 72 -7.83 -1.11 -0.07
C LYS A 72 -7.69 -1.44 1.42
N ASN A 73 -6.85 -2.43 1.74
CA ASN A 73 -6.68 -3.03 3.06
C ASN A 73 -6.00 -2.10 4.07
N ILE A 74 -5.33 -1.04 3.62
CA ILE A 74 -4.66 -0.10 4.52
C ILE A 74 -5.61 0.94 5.15
N LYS A 75 -6.75 1.23 4.51
CA LYS A 75 -7.62 2.35 4.87
C LYS A 75 -8.20 2.24 6.27
N ASP A 76 -8.90 1.15 6.57
CA ASP A 76 -9.57 0.98 7.86
C ASP A 76 -8.59 0.85 9.02
N PRO A 77 -7.50 0.04 8.92
CA PRO A 77 -6.50 -0.01 9.97
C PRO A 77 -5.88 1.36 10.30
N LEU A 78 -5.52 2.15 9.29
CA LEU A 78 -5.03 3.53 9.51
C LEU A 78 -6.07 4.39 10.22
N ARG A 79 -7.33 4.35 9.76
CA ARG A 79 -8.43 5.09 10.36
C ARG A 79 -8.58 4.76 11.85
N TYR A 80 -8.60 3.48 12.22
CA TYR A 80 -8.72 3.07 13.63
C TYR A 80 -7.50 3.44 14.46
N TYR A 81 -6.30 3.36 13.88
CA TYR A 81 -5.08 3.79 14.56
C TYR A 81 -5.07 5.30 14.79
N ASP A 82 -5.51 6.11 13.83
CA ASP A 82 -5.61 7.57 14.00
C ASP A 82 -6.68 7.94 15.03
N LEU A 83 -7.85 7.28 15.01
CA LEU A 83 -8.87 7.41 16.04
C LEU A 83 -8.30 7.11 17.43
N TYR A 84 -7.59 5.99 17.58
CA TYR A 84 -6.92 5.62 18.83
C TYR A 84 -5.86 6.66 19.25
N ARG A 85 -5.06 7.14 18.30
CA ARG A 85 -3.97 8.10 18.57
C ARG A 85 -4.50 9.44 19.08
N HIS A 86 -5.62 9.91 18.56
CA HIS A 86 -6.19 11.22 18.89
C HIS A 86 -7.27 11.18 19.98
N ALA A 87 -7.70 9.99 20.41
CA ALA A 87 -8.68 9.80 21.48
C ALA A 87 -8.14 10.12 22.88
N THR A 88 -9.04 10.47 23.80
CA THR A 88 -8.77 10.60 25.24
C THR A 88 -8.42 9.24 25.87
N PRO A 89 -7.83 9.18 27.08
CA PRO A 89 -7.51 7.91 27.74
C PRO A 89 -8.71 6.96 27.89
N ASP A 90 -9.90 7.48 28.17
CA ASP A 90 -11.11 6.66 28.33
C ASP A 90 -11.64 6.13 27.00
N GLN A 91 -11.63 6.97 25.97
CA GLN A 91 -12.00 6.58 24.61
C GLN A 91 -11.01 5.56 24.05
N ARG A 92 -9.70 5.73 24.31
CA ARG A 92 -8.66 4.76 23.91
C ARG A 92 -8.92 3.38 24.49
N ARG A 93 -9.33 3.28 25.75
CA ARG A 93 -9.67 1.99 26.37
C ARG A 93 -10.83 1.30 25.64
N ARG A 94 -11.89 2.04 25.30
CA ARG A 94 -13.05 1.51 24.55
C ARG A 94 -12.67 1.10 23.13
N ILE A 95 -12.00 1.98 22.39
CA ILE A 95 -11.53 1.73 21.02
C ILE A 95 -10.58 0.51 21.00
N MET A 96 -9.68 0.40 21.97
CA MET A 96 -8.77 -0.74 22.09
C MET A 96 -9.49 -2.03 22.46
N ALA A 97 -10.56 -1.98 23.25
CA ALA A 97 -11.37 -3.16 23.56
C ALA A 97 -12.15 -3.65 22.34
N GLU A 98 -12.71 -2.75 21.54
CA GLU A 98 -13.58 -3.07 20.39
C GLU A 98 -12.80 -3.36 19.10
N HIS A 99 -11.64 -2.73 18.90
CA HIS A 99 -10.95 -2.70 17.62
C HIS A 99 -9.45 -2.97 17.71
N LYS A 100 -9.03 -3.73 18.74
CA LYS A 100 -7.62 -4.06 19.03
C LYS A 100 -6.81 -4.47 17.80
N ASP A 101 -7.36 -5.36 16.97
CA ASP A 101 -6.64 -5.90 15.81
C ASP A 101 -6.50 -4.88 14.68
N MET A 102 -7.53 -4.06 14.45
CA MET A 102 -7.45 -2.97 13.47
C MET A 102 -6.44 -1.90 13.91
N ILE A 103 -6.34 -1.60 15.20
CA ILE A 103 -5.36 -0.65 15.73
C ILE A 103 -3.94 -1.20 15.57
N ARG A 104 -3.71 -2.49 15.85
CA ARG A 104 -2.42 -3.17 15.65
C ARG A 104 -2.02 -3.20 14.18
N LEU A 105 -2.95 -3.53 13.29
CA LEU A 105 -2.76 -3.42 11.85
C LEU A 105 -2.46 -1.97 11.46
N GLY A 106 -3.14 -1.01 12.07
CA GLY A 106 -2.96 0.41 11.79
C GLY A 106 -1.58 0.95 12.19
N MET A 107 -1.00 0.47 13.28
CA MET A 107 0.40 0.76 13.61
C MET A 107 1.36 0.28 12.51
N ARG A 108 1.15 -0.96 12.01
CA ARG A 108 1.93 -1.54 10.91
C ARG A 108 1.69 -0.79 9.60
N ALA A 109 0.46 -0.40 9.35
CA ALA A 109 0.04 0.39 8.21
C ALA A 109 0.75 1.74 8.18
N HIS A 110 0.76 2.45 9.32
CA HIS A 110 1.42 3.75 9.45
C HIS A 110 2.93 3.66 9.16
N ALA A 111 3.61 2.62 9.68
CA ALA A 111 5.01 2.36 9.35
C ALA A 111 5.21 2.05 7.86
N THR A 112 4.31 1.26 7.27
CA THR A 112 4.33 0.89 5.86
C THR A 112 4.15 2.10 4.95
N GLU A 113 3.21 3.00 5.24
CA GLU A 113 2.99 4.23 4.47
C GLU A 113 4.24 5.11 4.41
N LYS A 114 4.96 5.26 5.54
CA LYS A 114 6.20 6.03 5.57
C LYS A 114 7.24 5.47 4.60
N ILE A 115 7.34 4.15 4.52
CA ILE A 115 8.27 3.46 3.60
C ILE A 115 7.80 3.62 2.16
N MET A 116 6.51 3.41 1.88
CA MET A 116 5.93 3.58 0.55
C MET A 116 6.12 5.00 0.04
N ARG A 117 5.90 6.02 0.89
CA ARG A 117 6.15 7.43 0.53
C ARG A 117 7.61 7.69 0.15
N ARG A 118 8.57 7.09 0.88
CA ARG A 118 9.99 7.20 0.54
C ARG A 118 10.29 6.53 -0.80
N LEU A 119 9.78 5.32 -1.04
CA LEU A 119 9.95 4.61 -2.30
C LEU A 119 9.39 5.41 -3.47
N TYR A 120 8.16 5.94 -3.37
CA TYR A 120 7.58 6.79 -4.40
C TYR A 120 8.38 8.07 -4.68
N LYS A 121 8.96 8.69 -3.64
CA LYS A 121 9.85 9.84 -3.82
C LYS A 121 11.13 9.46 -4.58
N GLN A 122 11.72 8.31 -4.25
CA GLN A 122 12.90 7.77 -4.92
C GLN A 122 12.60 7.39 -6.37
N GLU A 123 11.46 6.75 -6.63
CA GLU A 123 11.00 6.36 -7.96
C GLU A 123 10.84 7.59 -8.84
N LYS A 124 10.15 8.62 -8.34
CA LYS A 124 9.99 9.90 -9.05
C LYS A 124 11.35 10.52 -9.39
N ALA A 125 12.28 10.55 -8.45
CA ALA A 125 13.62 11.08 -8.68
C ALA A 125 14.40 10.25 -9.71
N ALA A 126 14.29 8.93 -9.67
CA ALA A 126 14.92 8.03 -10.65
C ALA A 126 14.34 8.23 -12.06
N ARG A 127 13.01 8.38 -12.18
CA ARG A 127 12.33 8.69 -13.46
C ARG A 127 12.82 10.02 -14.05
N ILE A 128 12.94 11.06 -13.22
CA ILE A 128 13.45 12.37 -13.65
C ILE A 128 14.89 12.24 -14.17
N ARG A 129 15.73 11.42 -13.53
CA ARG A 129 17.11 11.14 -13.96
C ARG A 129 17.22 10.19 -15.16
N GLY A 130 16.12 9.61 -15.63
CA GLY A 130 16.13 8.59 -16.68
C GLY A 130 16.72 7.23 -16.25
N ASP A 131 16.93 7.01 -14.94
CA ASP A 131 17.52 5.77 -14.41
C ASP A 131 16.48 4.64 -14.36
N ARG A 132 16.31 3.97 -15.50
CA ARG A 132 15.33 2.88 -15.68
C ARG A 132 15.61 1.67 -14.78
N ALA A 133 16.88 1.40 -14.44
CA ALA A 133 17.25 0.30 -13.57
C ALA A 133 16.84 0.56 -12.12
N ALA A 134 17.05 1.77 -11.61
CA ALA A 134 16.55 2.17 -10.29
C ALA A 134 15.02 2.17 -10.23
N VAL A 135 14.33 2.65 -11.28
CA VAL A 135 12.85 2.62 -11.32
C VAL A 135 12.32 1.19 -11.14
N ARG A 136 12.85 0.23 -11.90
CA ARG A 136 12.42 -1.19 -11.80
C ARG A 136 12.63 -1.76 -10.39
N ARG A 137 13.82 -1.56 -9.80
CA ARG A 137 14.12 -2.02 -8.43
C ARG A 137 13.19 -1.40 -7.38
N ILE A 138 12.86 -0.12 -7.53
CA ILE A 138 11.95 0.57 -6.60
C ILE A 138 10.51 0.07 -6.76
N GLU A 139 10.04 -0.15 -7.99
CA GLU A 139 8.72 -0.73 -8.25
C GLU A 139 8.59 -2.15 -7.65
N GLU A 140 9.64 -2.95 -7.69
CA GLU A 140 9.69 -4.25 -7.03
C GLU A 140 9.64 -4.13 -5.50
N ALA A 141 10.39 -3.19 -4.92
CA ALA A 141 10.33 -2.92 -3.49
C ALA A 141 8.93 -2.48 -3.05
N VAL A 142 8.23 -1.68 -3.87
CA VAL A 142 6.83 -1.28 -3.65
C VAL A 142 5.92 -2.51 -3.63
N LYS A 143 6.03 -3.39 -4.63
CA LYS A 143 5.23 -4.64 -4.70
C LYS A 143 5.52 -5.56 -3.51
N ALA A 144 6.78 -5.73 -3.15
CA ALA A 144 7.18 -6.57 -2.03
C ALA A 144 6.64 -6.06 -0.70
N ARG A 145 6.70 -4.73 -0.48
CA ARG A 145 6.15 -4.12 0.73
C ARG A 145 4.62 -4.21 0.77
N ALA A 146 3.94 -3.98 -0.35
CA ALA A 146 2.50 -4.15 -0.47
C ALA A 146 2.06 -5.60 -0.18
N ALA A 147 2.73 -6.59 -0.76
CA ALA A 147 2.46 -8.00 -0.53
C ALA A 147 2.66 -8.40 0.95
N SER A 148 3.75 -7.93 1.58
CA SER A 148 4.02 -8.18 3.00
C SER A 148 2.91 -7.62 3.90
N TYR A 149 2.41 -6.41 3.60
CA TYR A 149 1.30 -5.83 4.36
C TYR A 149 -0.01 -6.59 4.12
N ASN A 150 -0.36 -6.89 2.87
CA ASN A 150 -1.58 -7.66 2.55
C ASN A 150 -1.61 -9.00 3.25
N ARG A 151 -0.48 -9.70 3.26
CA ARG A 151 -0.36 -10.96 3.98
C ARG A 151 -0.66 -10.78 5.47
N ALA A 152 -0.03 -9.81 6.12
CA ALA A 152 -0.27 -9.52 7.53
C ALA A 152 -1.72 -9.13 7.81
N TYR A 153 -2.35 -8.39 6.88
CA TYR A 153 -3.76 -8.05 6.94
C TYR A 153 -4.63 -9.31 6.90
N TYR A 154 -4.47 -10.16 5.89
CA TYR A 154 -5.27 -11.39 5.77
C TYR A 154 -5.02 -12.41 6.87
N GLU A 155 -3.81 -12.47 7.45
CA GLU A 155 -3.50 -13.33 8.59
C GLU A 155 -4.21 -12.85 9.87
N GLN A 156 -4.44 -11.55 10.01
CA GLN A 156 -5.03 -10.96 11.23
C GLN A 156 -6.54 -10.71 11.11
N THR A 157 -7.11 -10.76 9.90
CA THR A 157 -8.56 -10.62 9.66
C THR A 157 -9.23 -11.93 9.21
N ARG A 158 -8.55 -13.06 9.37
CA ARG A 158 -9.11 -14.42 9.20
C ARG A 158 -9.66 -14.91 10.52
#